data_AF-A0A2S6IL15-F1
#
_entry.id   AF-A0A2S6IL15-F1
#
_cell.length_a   1.000
_cell.length_b   1.000
_cell.length_c   1.000
_cell.angle_alpha   90.00
_cell.angle_beta   90.00
_cell.angle_gamma   90.00
#
_symmetry.space_group_name_H-M   'P 1'
#
loop_
_entity.id
_entity.type
_entity.pdbx_description
1 polymer ?
#
loop_
_entity_poly.entity_id
_entity_poly.type
_entity_poly.pdbx_seq_one_letter_code
_entity_poly.pdbx_strand_id
1 'polypeptide(L)'
;MKIKKFISSFFKSNSKEKLETDENQWRPVLHPLFIQMKEKANIYLSEDGYSISNQKRGIETFKNDFGIYISIVNQGYDFPEVYIGKNTIIEEMIRFDFMLELYLTDKTELIKKHKSLNNFYDFEYEKDFIETHYQSILKINPFPEQYNKWIKSNDKLIRSYTN
;
A
#
# COMPACT_ATOMS: atom_id res chain seq x y z
N MET A 1 -33.67 -32.65 -59.53
CA MET A 1 -33.63 -31.17 -59.50
C MET A 1 -32.24 -30.75 -59.05
N LYS A 2 -31.56 -29.94 -59.85
CA LYS A 2 -30.15 -29.51 -59.71
C LYS A 2 -29.99 -28.43 -58.64
N ILE A 3 -28.79 -28.33 -58.04
CA ILE A 3 -27.95 -27.13 -57.81
C ILE A 3 -26.68 -27.64 -57.09
N LYS A 4 -25.61 -27.94 -57.83
CA LYS A 4 -24.42 -27.12 -58.15
C LYS A 4 -23.31 -27.15 -57.08
N LYS A 5 -22.27 -27.88 -57.47
CA LYS A 5 -20.86 -27.81 -57.08
C LYS A 5 -20.25 -26.40 -57.24
N PHE A 6 -19.23 -26.13 -56.42
CA PHE A 6 -17.83 -25.77 -56.80
C PHE A 6 -17.22 -24.39 -56.42
N ILE A 7 -16.12 -24.52 -55.66
CA ILE A 7 -14.82 -23.79 -55.52
C ILE A 7 -14.74 -22.31 -55.07
N SER A 8 -13.78 -22.14 -54.13
CA SER A 8 -12.72 -21.11 -54.09
C SER A 8 -13.09 -19.82 -53.33
N SER A 9 -12.43 -19.53 -52.21
CA SER A 9 -11.02 -19.14 -52.24
C SER A 9 -10.31 -19.40 -50.91
N PHE A 10 -9.11 -19.98 -51.04
CA PHE A 10 -8.10 -20.18 -50.01
C PHE A 10 -7.10 -19.02 -50.14
N PHE A 11 -6.61 -18.53 -49.00
CA PHE A 11 -5.54 -17.53 -48.77
C PHE A 11 -5.76 -16.06 -49.17
N LYS A 12 -5.81 -15.21 -48.14
CA LYS A 12 -4.72 -14.24 -47.90
C LYS A 12 -4.58 -13.98 -46.39
N SER A 13 -3.41 -14.34 -45.88
CA SER A 13 -2.86 -13.83 -44.64
C SER A 13 -2.93 -12.31 -44.61
N ASN A 14 -3.33 -11.74 -43.48
CA ASN A 14 -2.55 -10.68 -42.87
C ASN A 14 -2.92 -10.62 -41.38
N SER A 15 -2.14 -11.38 -40.62
CA SER A 15 -1.62 -10.97 -39.33
C SER A 15 -1.35 -9.47 -39.30
N LYS A 16 -2.29 -8.74 -38.73
CA LYS A 16 -1.99 -7.55 -37.95
C LYS A 16 -2.73 -7.73 -36.63
N GLU A 17 -2.16 -8.62 -35.81
CA GLU A 17 -2.09 -8.34 -34.38
C GLU A 17 -1.63 -6.89 -34.28
N LYS A 18 -2.57 -6.00 -33.92
CA LYS A 18 -2.19 -4.74 -33.31
C LYS A 18 -1.58 -5.10 -31.97
N LEU A 19 -0.29 -5.42 -31.98
CA LEU A 19 0.62 -5.06 -30.91
C LEU A 19 0.67 -3.53 -30.90
N GLU A 20 -0.42 -2.90 -30.46
CA GLU A 20 -0.33 -1.58 -29.86
C GLU A 20 0.30 -1.84 -28.49
N THR A 21 1.64 -1.87 -28.50
CA THR A 21 2.43 -1.73 -27.29
C THR A 21 2.02 -0.42 -26.66
N ASP A 22 1.32 -0.53 -25.52
CA ASP A 22 0.83 0.56 -24.68
C ASP A 22 2.02 1.27 -23.99
N GLU A 23 2.98 1.74 -24.80
CA GLU A 23 4.26 2.36 -24.40
C GLU A 23 4.07 3.79 -23.84
N ASN A 24 2.84 4.30 -23.83
CA ASN A 24 2.50 5.63 -23.33
C ASN A 24 1.72 5.64 -22.01
N GLN A 25 1.55 4.49 -21.34
CA GLN A 25 1.14 4.54 -19.94
C GLN A 25 2.32 5.00 -19.09
N TRP A 26 2.23 6.23 -18.55
CA TRP A 26 3.11 6.73 -17.52
C TRP A 26 3.21 5.69 -16.40
N ARG A 27 4.36 5.03 -16.36
CA ARG A 27 4.67 3.96 -15.43
C ARG A 27 5.38 4.61 -14.24
N PRO A 28 4.75 4.69 -13.06
CA PRO A 28 5.38 5.33 -11.91
C PRO A 28 6.73 4.63 -11.63
N VAL A 29 7.75 5.45 -11.42
CA VAL A 29 9.08 4.97 -10.98
C VAL A 29 8.87 4.33 -9.61
N LEU A 30 9.37 3.10 -9.46
CA LEU A 30 9.32 2.42 -8.17
C LEU A 30 10.53 2.87 -7.35
N HIS A 31 10.26 3.39 -6.16
CA HIS A 31 11.28 3.72 -5.19
C HIS A 31 12.03 2.42 -4.81
N PRO A 32 13.38 2.38 -4.74
CA PRO A 32 14.12 1.17 -4.37
C PRO A 32 13.68 0.57 -3.03
N LEU A 33 13.37 1.44 -2.06
CA LEU A 33 12.86 1.03 -0.75
C LEU A 33 11.46 0.42 -0.79
N PHE A 34 10.62 0.75 -1.78
CA PHE A 34 9.34 0.07 -1.94
C PHE A 34 9.54 -1.43 -2.16
N ILE A 35 10.55 -1.81 -2.97
CA ILE A 35 10.88 -3.22 -3.24
C ILE A 35 11.38 -3.91 -1.96
N GLN A 36 12.27 -3.26 -1.21
CA GLN A 36 12.82 -3.82 0.03
C GLN A 36 11.74 -3.97 1.11
N MET A 37 10.91 -2.94 1.28
CA MET A 37 9.86 -2.90 2.27
C MET A 37 8.83 -4.00 2.04
N LYS A 38 8.44 -4.24 0.79
CA LYS A 38 7.47 -5.29 0.47
C LYS A 38 8.02 -6.70 0.69
N GLU A 39 9.31 -6.93 0.42
CA GLU A 39 9.96 -8.22 0.66
C GLU A 39 9.98 -8.55 2.16
N LYS A 40 10.33 -7.57 2.99
CA LYS A 40 10.34 -7.72 4.45
C LYS A 40 8.96 -7.84 5.03
N ALA A 41 8.02 -7.02 4.57
CA ALA A 41 6.62 -7.14 4.97
C ALA A 41 6.04 -8.51 4.61
N ASN A 42 6.38 -9.08 3.45
CA ASN A 42 5.91 -10.41 3.09
C ASN A 42 6.42 -11.48 4.05
N ILE A 43 7.67 -11.38 4.53
CA ILE A 43 8.19 -12.29 5.55
C ILE A 43 7.42 -12.10 6.86
N TYR A 44 7.42 -10.89 7.40
CA TYR A 44 6.86 -10.60 8.72
C TYR A 44 5.34 -10.78 8.79
N LEU A 45 4.60 -10.22 7.84
CA LEU A 45 3.15 -10.29 7.84
C LEU A 45 2.65 -11.71 7.58
N SER A 46 3.39 -12.53 6.83
CA SER A 46 3.04 -13.95 6.66
C SER A 46 3.15 -14.72 7.97
N GLU A 47 4.14 -14.41 8.81
CA GLU A 47 4.26 -14.99 10.16
C GLU A 47 3.08 -14.57 11.06
N ASP A 48 2.54 -13.36 10.86
CA ASP A 48 1.37 -12.82 11.56
C ASP A 48 0.02 -13.22 10.94
N GLY A 49 0.00 -14.19 10.01
CA GLY A 49 -1.23 -14.73 9.42
C GLY A 49 -1.87 -13.82 8.36
N TYR A 50 -1.12 -12.89 7.79
CA TYR A 50 -1.52 -12.18 6.59
C TYR A 50 -1.09 -12.93 5.32
N SER A 51 -1.85 -12.72 4.25
CA SER A 51 -1.52 -13.21 2.92
C SER A 51 -1.69 -12.09 1.89
N ILE A 52 -0.95 -12.17 0.79
CA ILE A 52 -1.06 -11.19 -0.30
C ILE A 52 -2.44 -11.31 -0.94
N SER A 53 -3.21 -10.22 -0.88
CA SER A 53 -4.57 -10.12 -1.45
C SER A 53 -4.61 -9.39 -2.79
N ASN A 54 -3.67 -8.48 -3.03
CA ASN A 54 -3.59 -7.69 -4.25
C ASN A 54 -2.16 -7.23 -4.53
N GLN A 55 -1.73 -7.36 -5.78
CA GLN A 55 -0.46 -6.85 -6.27
C GLN A 55 -0.71 -5.99 -7.49
N LYS A 56 -0.47 -4.69 -7.35
CA LYS A 56 -0.48 -3.73 -8.45
C LYS A 56 0.88 -3.05 -8.51
N ARG A 57 1.22 -2.46 -9.67
CA ARG A 57 2.45 -1.68 -9.77
C ARG A 57 2.40 -0.54 -8.75
N GLY A 58 3.32 -0.54 -7.79
CA GLY A 58 3.43 0.47 -6.74
C GLY A 58 2.50 0.29 -5.55
N ILE A 59 1.71 -0.79 -5.48
CA ILE A 59 0.91 -1.11 -4.29
C ILE A 59 0.94 -2.62 -4.04
N GLU A 60 1.29 -3.04 -2.83
CA GLU A 60 1.14 -4.43 -2.36
C GLU A 60 0.25 -4.45 -1.12
N THR A 61 -0.84 -5.21 -1.17
CA THR A 61 -1.83 -5.29 -0.08
C THR A 61 -1.92 -6.70 0.48
N PHE A 62 -1.73 -6.79 1.79
CA PHE A 62 -1.83 -7.98 2.61
C PHE A 62 -3.17 -7.99 3.33
N LYS A 63 -3.73 -9.18 3.59
CA LYS A 63 -4.99 -9.38 4.29
C LYS A 63 -4.86 -10.55 5.27
N ASN A 64 -5.37 -10.39 6.49
CA ASN A 64 -5.52 -11.50 7.44
C ASN A 64 -6.95 -12.07 7.48
N ASP A 65 -7.14 -13.15 8.24
CA ASP A 65 -8.44 -13.84 8.37
C ASP A 65 -9.55 -12.98 8.98
N PHE A 66 -9.19 -11.93 9.71
CA PHE A 66 -10.13 -10.97 10.30
C PHE A 66 -10.58 -9.87 9.32
N GLY A 67 -10.09 -9.91 8.08
CA GLY A 67 -10.40 -8.88 7.08
C GLY A 67 -9.70 -7.55 7.34
N ILE A 68 -8.58 -7.56 8.06
CA ILE A 68 -7.70 -6.40 8.20
C ILE A 68 -6.72 -6.39 7.04
N TYR A 69 -6.59 -5.24 6.39
CA TYR A 69 -5.70 -5.00 5.27
C TYR A 69 -4.51 -4.17 5.71
N ILE A 70 -3.32 -4.52 5.23
CA ILE A 70 -2.12 -3.69 5.32
C ILE A 70 -1.64 -3.44 3.89
N SER A 71 -1.49 -2.18 3.49
CA SER A 71 -1.08 -1.79 2.14
C SER A 71 0.23 -1.01 2.19
N ILE A 72 1.19 -1.42 1.37
CA ILE A 72 2.43 -0.68 1.13
C ILE A 72 2.25 0.06 -0.19
N VAL A 73 2.49 1.37 -0.19
CA VAL A 73 2.21 2.27 -1.31
C VAL A 73 3.50 2.99 -1.71
N ASN A 74 3.84 2.92 -3.00
CA ASN A 74 4.97 3.62 -3.59
C ASN A 74 4.64 5.09 -3.83
N GLN A 75 5.43 5.99 -3.25
CA GLN A 75 5.29 7.45 -3.42
C GLN A 75 6.20 8.04 -4.51
N GLY A 76 6.78 7.19 -5.37
CA GLY A 76 7.63 7.61 -6.48
C GLY A 76 9.00 8.08 -6.00
N TYR A 77 9.13 9.38 -5.73
CA TYR A 77 10.37 9.96 -5.20
C TYR A 77 10.43 9.86 -3.67
N ASP A 78 9.30 10.01 -3.00
CA ASP A 78 9.24 9.91 -1.55
C ASP A 78 9.28 8.44 -1.09
N PHE A 79 9.57 8.25 0.20
CA PHE A 79 9.58 6.94 0.83
C PHE A 79 8.22 6.23 0.68
N PRO A 80 8.22 4.90 0.53
CA PRO A 80 6.97 4.15 0.54
C PRO A 80 6.24 4.35 1.88
N GLU A 81 4.92 4.34 1.82
CA GLU A 81 4.06 4.52 2.99
C GLU A 81 3.27 3.24 3.26
N VAL A 82 2.98 3.01 4.53
CA VAL A 82 2.21 1.84 4.96
C VAL A 82 0.91 2.27 5.59
N TYR A 83 -0.15 1.58 5.20
CA TYR A 83 -1.52 1.86 5.58
C TYR A 83 -2.15 0.61 6.18
N ILE A 84 -3.07 0.79 7.13
CA ILE A 84 -3.89 -0.27 7.72
C ILE A 84 -5.37 0.07 7.66
N GLY A 85 -6.21 -0.93 7.36
CA GLY A 85 -7.60 -0.72 6.96
C GLY A 85 -8.52 -1.92 7.21
N LYS A 86 -9.83 -1.69 7.17
CA LYS A 86 -10.84 -2.77 6.99
C LYS A 86 -11.39 -2.87 5.56
N ASN A 87 -10.87 -2.02 4.67
CA ASN A 87 -11.15 -2.02 3.23
C ASN A 87 -9.82 -1.92 2.47
N THR A 88 -9.90 -1.91 1.13
CA THR A 88 -8.74 -1.80 0.24
C THR A 88 -8.59 -0.39 -0.38
N ILE A 89 -9.36 0.60 0.08
CA ILE A 89 -9.36 1.96 -0.46
C ILE A 89 -8.37 2.77 0.39
N ILE A 90 -7.19 3.09 -0.14
CA ILE A 90 -6.07 3.70 0.62
C ILE A 90 -6.51 4.98 1.35
N GLU A 91 -7.36 5.79 0.74
CA GLU A 91 -7.90 7.04 1.29
C GLU A 91 -8.79 6.83 2.52
N GLU A 92 -9.30 5.62 2.70
CA GLU A 92 -10.10 5.19 3.86
C GLU A 92 -9.27 4.37 4.86
N MET A 93 -7.97 4.21 4.64
CA MET A 93 -7.05 3.53 5.54
C MET A 93 -6.29 4.54 6.40
N ILE A 94 -5.70 4.07 7.49
CA ILE A 94 -4.87 4.87 8.39
C ILE A 94 -3.40 4.63 8.03
N ARG A 95 -2.66 5.71 7.75
CA ARG A 95 -1.22 5.66 7.51
C ARG A 95 -0.46 5.45 8.82
N PHE A 96 0.58 4.60 8.80
CA PHE A 96 1.58 4.53 9.86
C PHE A 96 2.53 5.71 9.79
N ASP A 97 2.41 6.62 10.75
CA ASP A 97 3.25 7.80 10.87
C ASP A 97 3.28 8.32 12.32
N PHE A 98 4.07 9.37 12.58
CA PHE A 98 4.13 9.97 13.91
C PHE A 98 2.83 10.64 14.33
N MET A 99 1.95 11.04 13.40
CA MET A 99 0.68 11.67 13.76
C MET A 99 -0.26 10.63 14.37
N LEU A 100 -0.25 9.42 13.82
CA LEU A 100 -0.93 8.27 14.40
C LEU A 100 -0.35 7.94 15.79
N GLU A 101 0.98 7.92 15.93
CA GLU A 101 1.62 7.63 17.22
C GLU A 101 1.20 8.64 18.28
N LEU A 102 1.28 9.93 17.91
CA LEU A 102 0.89 11.05 18.76
C LEU A 102 -0.59 10.98 19.11
N TYR A 103 -1.45 10.65 18.17
CA TYR A 103 -2.88 10.48 18.43
C TYR A 103 -3.18 9.35 19.42
N LEU A 104 -2.41 8.25 19.35
CA LEU A 104 -2.64 7.08 20.18
C LEU A 104 -2.02 7.19 21.57
N THR A 105 -0.95 7.98 21.73
CA THR A 105 -0.10 7.95 22.93
C THR A 105 0.24 9.31 23.52
N ASP A 106 -0.11 10.40 22.84
CA ASP A 106 0.39 11.76 23.09
C ASP A 106 1.92 11.91 22.99
N LYS A 107 2.60 10.94 22.36
CA LYS A 107 4.06 10.85 22.24
C LYS A 107 4.50 10.38 20.85
N THR A 108 5.82 10.43 20.62
CA THR A 108 6.50 10.08 19.36
C THR A 108 7.77 9.26 19.63
N GLU A 109 7.67 8.25 20.50
CA GLU A 109 8.79 7.42 20.97
C GLU A 109 9.31 6.47 19.88
N LEU A 110 8.42 5.78 19.15
CA LEU A 110 8.77 4.87 18.05
C LEU A 110 9.47 5.63 16.92
N ILE A 111 8.92 6.77 16.49
CA ILE A 111 9.57 7.52 15.41
C ILE A 111 10.94 8.04 15.84
N LYS A 112 11.12 8.45 17.10
CA LYS A 112 12.42 8.90 17.64
C LYS A 112 13.42 7.75 17.73
N LYS A 113 12.98 6.57 18.18
CA LYS A 113 13.78 5.34 18.22
C LYS A 113 14.31 4.98 16.83
N HIS A 114 13.45 4.99 15.82
CA HIS A 114 13.84 4.56 14.48
C HIS A 114 14.61 5.62 13.69
N LYS A 115 14.35 6.92 13.93
CA LYS A 115 15.17 8.01 13.38
C LYS A 115 16.62 7.96 13.84
N SER A 116 16.89 7.59 15.09
CA SER A 116 18.27 7.52 15.61
C SER A 116 19.05 6.31 15.11
N LEU A 117 18.37 5.25 14.68
CA LEU A 117 18.97 4.00 14.22
C LEU A 117 19.27 3.97 12.72
N ASN A 118 18.87 4.97 11.93
CA ASN A 118 18.86 4.96 10.46
C ASN A 118 18.06 3.79 9.81
N ASN A 119 17.39 2.98 10.62
CA ASN A 119 16.58 1.81 10.21
C ASN A 119 15.12 2.15 9.90
N PHE A 120 14.75 3.43 9.98
CA PHE A 120 13.38 3.90 9.70
C PHE A 120 12.83 3.44 8.34
N TYR A 121 13.69 3.01 7.42
CA TYR A 121 13.38 2.77 6.02
C TYR A 121 13.23 1.28 5.64
N ASP A 122 13.17 0.38 6.63
CA ASP A 122 13.34 -1.06 6.46
C ASP A 122 12.12 -1.90 6.92
N PHE A 123 10.91 -1.34 7.00
CA PHE A 123 9.71 -1.99 7.58
C PHE A 123 9.81 -2.29 9.09
N GLU A 124 10.99 -2.19 9.71
CA GLU A 124 11.17 -2.36 11.17
C GLU A 124 10.33 -1.37 11.98
N TYR A 125 10.21 -0.13 11.51
CA TYR A 125 9.35 0.87 12.14
C TYR A 125 7.88 0.42 12.11
N GLU A 126 7.39 -0.02 10.96
CA GLU A 126 6.01 -0.49 10.79
C GLU A 126 5.73 -1.75 11.58
N LYS A 127 6.69 -2.67 11.65
CA LYS A 127 6.63 -3.84 12.52
C LYS A 127 6.46 -3.44 13.99
N ASP A 128 7.35 -2.59 14.52
CA ASP A 128 7.25 -2.11 15.89
C ASP A 128 5.91 -1.39 16.13
N PHE A 129 5.42 -0.65 15.13
CA PHE A 129 4.13 0.04 15.19
C PHE A 129 2.96 -0.92 15.29
N ILE A 130 2.96 -1.99 14.48
CA ILE A 130 1.95 -3.05 14.54
C ILE A 130 2.02 -3.72 15.91
N GLU A 131 3.18 -4.21 16.34
CA GLU A 131 3.35 -4.90 17.62
C GLU A 131 2.87 -4.06 18.81
N THR A 132 3.13 -2.75 18.78
CA THR A 132 2.80 -1.84 19.89
C THR A 132 1.36 -1.34 19.86
N HIS A 133 0.82 -1.04 18.67
CA HIS A 133 -0.40 -0.24 18.53
C HIS A 133 -1.56 -0.95 17.82
N TYR A 134 -1.39 -2.20 17.35
CA TYR A 134 -2.40 -2.90 16.55
C TYR A 134 -3.82 -2.81 17.10
N GLN A 135 -4.01 -3.15 18.38
CA GLN A 135 -5.33 -3.14 19.00
C GLN A 135 -5.94 -1.73 19.11
N SER A 136 -5.12 -0.71 19.35
CA SER A 136 -5.57 0.68 19.42
C SER A 136 -5.96 1.19 18.03
N ILE A 137 -5.19 0.85 17.02
CA ILE A 137 -5.48 1.13 15.61
C ILE A 137 -6.82 0.49 15.22
N LEU A 138 -7.04 -0.79 15.54
CA LEU A 138 -8.29 -1.47 15.15
C LEU A 138 -9.55 -0.85 15.76
N LYS A 139 -9.44 -0.16 16.90
CA LYS A 139 -10.57 0.58 17.50
C LYS A 139 -10.98 1.82 16.70
N ILE A 140 -10.03 2.43 15.98
CA ILE A 140 -10.24 3.67 15.22
C ILE A 140 -10.44 3.40 13.72
N ASN A 141 -9.91 2.28 13.22
CA ASN A 141 -9.92 1.90 11.81
C ASN A 141 -11.33 1.71 11.18
N PRO A 142 -12.41 1.35 11.90
CA PRO A 142 -13.74 1.41 11.30
C PRO A 142 -14.25 2.85 11.10
N PHE A 143 -13.63 3.87 11.71
CA PHE A 143 -14.04 5.27 11.67
C PHE A 143 -12.84 6.22 11.59
N PRO A 144 -12.02 6.16 10.52
CA PRO A 144 -10.84 7.03 10.37
C PRO A 144 -11.20 8.52 10.37
N GLU A 145 -12.47 8.88 10.15
CA GLU A 145 -12.97 10.25 10.22
C GLU A 145 -12.66 10.94 11.56
N GLN A 146 -12.73 10.23 12.70
CA GLN A 146 -12.41 10.82 14.00
C GLN A 146 -10.93 11.19 14.11
N TYR A 147 -10.06 10.28 13.68
CA TYR A 147 -8.62 10.52 13.57
C TYR A 147 -8.33 11.69 12.63
N ASN A 148 -8.95 11.70 11.44
CA ASN A 148 -8.78 12.76 10.45
C ASN A 148 -9.27 14.14 10.95
N LYS A 149 -10.36 14.18 11.73
CA LYS A 149 -10.83 15.40 12.40
C LYS A 149 -9.83 15.86 13.45
N TRP A 150 -9.32 14.94 14.27
CA TRP A 150 -8.31 15.25 15.28
C TRP A 150 -7.05 15.84 14.66
N ILE A 151 -6.54 15.28 13.56
CA ILE A 151 -5.38 15.82 12.83
C ILE A 151 -5.63 17.29 12.43
N LYS A 152 -6.78 17.56 11.82
CA LYS A 152 -7.14 18.92 11.38
C LYS A 152 -7.24 19.91 12.55
N SER A 153 -7.79 19.48 13.67
CA SER A 153 -7.92 20.31 14.87
C SER A 153 -6.60 20.54 15.62
N ASN A 154 -5.60 19.68 15.41
CA ASN A 154 -4.33 19.68 16.13
C ASN A 154 -3.12 20.04 15.25
N ASP A 155 -3.32 20.66 14.07
CA ASP A 155 -2.25 21.05 13.15
C ASP A 155 -1.10 21.83 13.84
N LYS A 156 -1.42 22.76 14.75
CA LYS A 156 -0.40 23.49 15.53
C LYS A 156 0.46 22.57 16.42
N LEU A 157 -0.17 21.60 17.09
CA LEU A 157 0.53 20.62 17.91
C LEU A 157 1.42 19.75 17.03
N ILE A 158 0.88 19.23 15.93
CA ILE A 158 1.60 18.37 14.98
C ILE A 158 2.84 19.08 14.43
N ARG A 159 2.71 20.36 14.04
CA ARG A 159 3.85 21.16 13.56
C ARG A 159 4.96 21.36 14.59
N SER A 160 4.64 21.29 15.89
CA SER A 160 5.67 21.39 16.94
C SER A 160 6.58 20.17 17.03
N TYR A 161 6.19 19.04 16.41
CA TYR A 161 6.99 17.81 16.33
C TYR A 161 7.78 17.65 15.01
N THR A 162 7.55 18.56 14.05
CA THR A 162 8.21 18.52 12.73
C THR A 162 9.35 19.53 12.58
N ASN A 163 9.50 20.46 13.53
CA ASN A 163 10.58 21.45 13.61
C ASN A 163 11.71 20.95 14.53
#